data_AF-W4H7T1-F1
#
_entry.id   AF-W4H7T1-F1
#
_cell.length_a   1.000
_cell.length_b   1.000
_cell.length_c   1.000
_cell.angle_alpha   90.00
_cell.angle_beta   90.00
_cell.angle_gamma   90.00
#
_symmetry.space_group_name_H-M   'P 1'
#
loop_
_entity.id
_entity.type
_entity.pdbx_description
1 polymer ?
#
loop_
_entity_poly.entity_id
_entity_poly.type
_entity_poly.pdbx_seq_one_letter_code
_entity_poly.pdbx_strand_id
1 'polypeptide(L)'
;MDDDGLEKEVQTLQLQITELNRLLFSTSDSAKRKSLEQQIEELEEEGIALRKKCHDEKELMPAVSRMNNARPASARPRRTTLKPVIEDAEVPIAHLTAELARRHFTNTIHLDNDAIRDILTSSHNERFPATAVIDSGVKTYWMSSGMYPQVLRLMLRQTVYIASVEITCVFVKELVIHCTHSRSVVNPEPIRVTLPPPPLSSMSSSPDARGDDWDTRVSHKFKFKGDAVEAIDVRILSGYFDFCIVHGIKVKVDEDLETQQQPTKSVSQSSSSNTHIELVR
;
A
#
# COMPACT_ATOMS: atom_id res chain seq x y z
N MET A 1 18.53 27.87 -28.80
CA MET A 1 19.48 28.17 -27.72
C MET A 1 18.80 27.71 -26.43
N ASP A 2 19.12 26.63 -25.74
CA ASP A 2 20.01 25.48 -25.94
C ASP A 2 19.39 24.35 -25.08
N ASP A 3 18.63 23.42 -25.68
CA ASP A 3 17.98 22.28 -24.98
C ASP A 3 19.03 21.44 -24.22
N ASP A 4 20.22 21.32 -24.81
CA ASP A 4 21.44 20.74 -24.24
C ASP A 4 21.95 21.44 -22.97
N GLY A 5 21.57 22.69 -22.72
CA GLY A 5 22.01 23.48 -21.57
C GLY A 5 21.24 23.12 -20.31
N LEU A 6 19.91 23.07 -20.42
CA LEU A 6 19.02 22.73 -19.30
C LEU A 6 19.17 21.28 -18.86
N GLU A 7 19.31 20.34 -19.81
CA GLU A 7 19.56 18.94 -19.46
C GLU A 7 20.89 18.73 -18.72
N LYS A 8 21.95 19.48 -19.10
CA LYS A 8 23.23 19.46 -18.37
C LYS A 8 23.10 20.05 -16.97
N GLU A 9 22.32 21.10 -16.81
CA GLU A 9 22.08 21.74 -15.51
C GLU A 9 21.32 20.80 -14.55
N VAL A 10 20.30 20.09 -15.04
CA VAL A 10 19.61 19.03 -14.28
C VAL A 10 20.58 17.91 -13.87
N GLN A 11 21.47 17.49 -14.77
CA GLN A 11 22.48 16.46 -14.46
C GLN A 11 23.49 16.95 -13.41
N THR A 12 23.92 18.21 -13.48
CA THR A 12 24.84 18.79 -12.48
C THR A 12 24.20 18.90 -11.10
N LEU A 13 22.93 19.32 -11.02
CA LEU A 13 22.18 19.37 -9.77
C LEU A 13 22.03 17.97 -9.16
N GLN A 14 21.74 16.95 -9.99
CA GLN A 14 21.63 15.57 -9.53
C GLN A 14 22.95 15.02 -8.96
N LEU A 15 24.08 15.36 -9.58
CA LEU A 15 25.41 14.98 -9.09
C LEU A 15 25.72 15.67 -7.75
N GLN A 16 25.37 16.95 -7.61
CA GLN A 16 25.57 17.72 -6.38
C GLN A 16 24.73 17.17 -5.22
N ILE A 17 23.46 16.84 -5.45
CA ILE A 17 22.58 16.19 -4.46
C ILE A 17 23.15 14.84 -4.02
N THR A 18 23.70 14.06 -4.97
CA THR A 18 24.30 12.76 -4.66
C THR A 18 25.55 12.91 -3.77
N GLU A 19 26.38 13.93 -4.02
CA GLU A 19 27.56 14.23 -3.20
C GLU A 19 27.17 14.71 -1.80
N LEU A 20 26.19 15.60 -1.68
CA LEU A 20 25.70 16.09 -0.40
C LEU A 20 25.09 14.97 0.45
N ASN A 21 24.34 14.05 -0.16
CA ASN A 21 23.86 12.86 0.51
C ASN A 21 25.02 12.00 1.05
N ARG A 22 26.10 11.82 0.28
CA ARG A 22 27.30 11.12 0.75
C ARG A 22 27.94 11.83 1.96
N LEU A 23 27.99 13.16 1.95
CA LEU A 23 28.49 13.96 3.07
C LEU A 23 27.57 13.88 4.30
N LEU A 24 26.26 13.80 4.09
CA LEU A 24 25.27 13.61 5.15
C LEU A 24 25.49 12.28 5.90
N PHE A 25 25.77 11.19 5.17
CA PHE A 25 26.03 9.88 5.77
C PHE A 25 27.38 9.78 6.50
N SER A 26 28.33 10.66 6.20
CA SER A 26 29.67 10.68 6.83
C SER A 26 29.81 11.71 7.95
N THR A 27 28.83 12.60 8.12
CA THR A 27 28.86 13.67 9.12
C THR A 27 28.21 13.22 10.43
N SER A 28 28.94 13.31 11.54
CA SER A 28 28.45 12.99 12.89
C SER A 28 27.95 14.21 13.68
N ASP A 29 28.19 15.42 13.16
CA ASP A 29 27.80 16.70 13.79
C ASP A 29 26.35 17.06 13.43
N SER A 30 25.49 17.17 14.45
CA SER A 30 24.06 17.45 14.28
C SER A 30 23.76 18.82 13.66
N ALA A 31 24.61 19.83 13.87
CA ALA A 31 24.39 21.16 13.31
C ALA A 31 24.73 21.18 11.81
N LYS A 32 25.82 20.52 11.44
CA LYS A 32 26.23 20.36 10.04
C LYS A 32 25.27 19.45 9.26
N ARG A 33 24.74 18.41 9.90
CA ARG A 33 23.73 17.53 9.33
C ARG A 33 22.46 18.29 8.92
N LYS A 34 21.94 19.14 9.80
CA LYS A 34 20.78 20.00 9.49
C LYS A 34 21.05 20.98 8.36
N SER A 35 22.26 21.55 8.31
CA SER A 35 22.67 22.43 7.22
C SER A 35 22.75 21.70 5.88
N LEU A 36 23.22 20.45 5.86
CA LEU A 36 23.28 19.62 4.66
C LEU A 36 21.89 19.17 4.21
N GLU A 37 21.00 18.80 5.15
CA GLU A 37 19.60 18.46 4.86
C GLU A 37 18.87 19.64 4.21
N GLN A 38 19.03 20.86 4.74
CA GLN A 38 18.44 22.07 4.16
C GLN A 38 19.00 22.38 2.76
N GLN A 39 20.30 22.17 2.55
CA GLN A 39 20.92 22.41 1.24
C GLN A 39 20.50 21.38 0.19
N ILE A 40 20.23 20.14 0.59
CA ILE A 40 19.67 19.11 -0.30
C ILE A 40 18.25 19.49 -0.70
N GLU A 41 17.42 19.92 0.25
CA GLU A 41 16.04 20.33 0.01
C GLU A 41 15.93 21.50 -0.99
N GLU A 42 16.79 22.53 -0.85
CA GLU A 42 16.84 23.67 -1.78
C GLU A 42 17.20 23.25 -3.22
N LEU A 43 18.20 22.36 -3.37
CA LEU A 43 18.62 21.86 -4.69
C LEU A 43 17.59 20.89 -5.31
N GLU A 44 16.85 20.15 -4.48
CA GLU A 44 15.75 19.30 -4.94
C GLU A 44 14.59 20.16 -5.48
N GLU A 45 14.23 21.24 -4.78
CA GLU A 45 13.22 22.20 -5.24
C GLU A 45 13.64 22.89 -6.56
N GLU A 46 14.89 23.33 -6.66
CA GLU A 46 15.46 23.90 -7.89
C GLU A 46 15.45 22.89 -9.05
N GLY A 47 15.82 21.64 -8.79
CA GLY A 47 15.78 20.57 -9.78
C GLY A 47 14.36 20.25 -10.27
N ILE A 48 13.34 20.32 -9.39
CA ILE A 48 11.94 20.15 -9.76
C ILE A 48 11.48 21.31 -10.65
N ALA A 49 11.81 22.55 -10.29
CA ALA A 49 11.47 23.73 -11.08
C ALA A 49 12.11 23.69 -12.49
N LEU A 50 13.38 23.27 -12.58
CA LEU A 50 14.09 23.15 -13.86
C LEU A 50 13.50 22.06 -14.76
N ARG A 51 13.18 20.89 -14.20
CA ARG A 51 12.52 19.79 -14.94
C ARG A 51 11.15 20.19 -15.45
N LYS A 52 10.39 20.94 -14.65
CA LYS A 52 9.09 21.50 -15.05
C LYS A 52 9.26 22.49 -16.21
N LYS A 53 10.23 23.41 -16.12
CA LYS A 53 10.55 24.37 -17.19
C LYS A 53 10.98 23.69 -18.50
N CYS A 54 11.79 22.64 -18.42
CA CYS A 54 12.18 21.82 -19.58
C CYS A 54 10.98 21.13 -20.23
N HIS A 55 10.05 20.62 -19.42
CA HIS A 55 8.81 20.02 -19.93
C HIS A 55 7.91 21.05 -20.64
N ASP A 56 7.71 22.21 -20.02
CA ASP A 56 6.89 23.30 -20.57
C ASP A 56 7.50 23.84 -21.89
N GLU A 57 8.83 23.98 -21.99
CA GLU A 57 9.52 24.43 -23.22
C GLU A 57 9.38 23.41 -24.37
N LYS A 58 9.33 22.11 -24.04
CA LYS A 58 9.12 21.02 -25.00
C LYS A 58 7.69 20.97 -25.54
N GLU A 59 6.70 21.39 -24.75
CA GLU A 59 5.30 21.50 -25.20
C GLU A 59 5.02 22.77 -26.03
N LEU A 60 5.81 23.85 -25.85
CA LEU A 60 5.65 25.12 -26.55
C LEU A 60 6.32 25.19 -27.94
N MET A 61 7.02 24.14 -28.38
CA MET A 61 7.58 24.04 -29.74
C MET A 61 6.60 23.38 -30.73
N PRO A 62 6.07 24.09 -31.74
CA PRO A 62 5.32 23.45 -32.82
C PRO A 62 6.27 22.57 -33.64
N ALA A 63 5.86 21.32 -33.90
CA ALA A 63 6.60 20.36 -34.72
C ALA A 63 6.80 20.86 -36.16
N VAL A 64 7.85 21.64 -36.39
CA VAL A 64 8.32 22.03 -37.72
C VAL A 64 9.42 21.06 -38.14
N SER A 65 9.24 20.48 -39.32
CA SER A 65 10.18 19.63 -40.08
C SER A 65 10.18 18.13 -39.82
N ARG A 66 9.16 17.46 -40.38
CA ARG A 66 9.39 16.22 -41.13
C ARG A 66 8.66 16.26 -42.49
N MET A 67 9.11 17.15 -43.38
CA MET A 67 8.89 16.99 -44.82
C MET A 67 9.99 16.08 -45.37
N ASN A 68 9.62 14.86 -45.76
CA ASN A 68 10.05 14.17 -46.98
C ASN A 68 9.68 12.69 -46.88
N ASN A 69 8.56 12.32 -47.48
CA ASN A 69 8.46 11.19 -48.39
C ASN A 69 7.08 11.16 -49.04
N ALA A 70 7.08 11.46 -50.34
CA ALA A 70 5.92 11.35 -51.21
C ALA A 70 5.43 9.89 -51.27
N ARG A 71 4.11 9.68 -51.13
CA ARG A 71 3.42 8.55 -51.76
C ARG A 71 2.11 9.02 -52.42
N PRO A 72 1.76 8.46 -53.60
CA PRO A 72 0.71 9.01 -54.44
C PRO A 72 -0.70 8.68 -53.95
N ALA A 73 -1.62 9.57 -54.28
CA ALA A 73 -3.05 9.50 -53.99
C ALA A 73 -3.71 8.31 -54.70
N SER A 74 -4.19 7.34 -53.93
CA SER A 74 -5.27 6.43 -54.32
C SER A 74 -5.85 5.77 -53.07
N ALA A 75 -7.16 5.53 -53.10
CA ALA A 75 -8.02 4.94 -52.06
C ALA A 75 -8.54 5.90 -50.96
N ARG A 76 -9.67 6.54 -51.29
CA ARG A 76 -10.63 7.15 -50.36
C ARG A 76 -10.98 6.19 -49.20
N PRO A 77 -10.81 6.60 -47.94
CA PRO A 77 -11.52 5.99 -46.82
C PRO A 77 -12.80 6.80 -46.57
N ARG A 78 -13.97 6.17 -46.74
CA ARG A 78 -15.21 6.62 -46.09
C ARG A 78 -14.97 6.60 -44.58
N ARG A 79 -14.76 7.76 -43.95
CA ARG A 79 -14.86 7.90 -42.49
C ARG A 79 -15.89 8.97 -42.16
N THR A 80 -16.90 8.50 -41.45
CA THR A 80 -17.94 9.27 -40.77
C THR A 80 -17.31 10.39 -39.96
N THR A 81 -17.87 11.59 -40.04
CA THR A 81 -17.55 12.73 -39.16
C THR A 81 -17.92 12.35 -37.73
N LEU A 82 -17.01 11.71 -37.00
CA LEU A 82 -17.11 11.58 -35.56
C LEU A 82 -17.03 12.99 -35.00
N LYS A 83 -18.03 13.34 -34.17
CA LYS A 83 -18.01 14.58 -33.39
C LYS A 83 -16.68 14.64 -32.62
N PRO A 84 -16.06 15.82 -32.48
CA PRO A 84 -14.86 15.95 -31.68
C PRO A 84 -15.12 15.32 -30.31
N VAL A 85 -14.19 14.46 -29.88
CA VAL A 85 -14.12 13.98 -28.50
C VAL A 85 -14.15 15.22 -27.64
N ILE A 86 -15.23 15.39 -26.89
CA ILE A 86 -15.26 16.34 -25.79
C ILE A 86 -14.15 15.83 -24.89
N GLU A 87 -13.04 16.56 -24.86
CA GLU A 87 -11.97 16.36 -23.90
C GLU A 87 -12.66 16.26 -22.54
N ASP A 88 -12.47 15.12 -21.88
CA ASP A 88 -13.01 14.88 -20.55
C ASP A 88 -12.53 16.04 -19.67
N ALA A 89 -13.41 17.01 -19.44
CA ALA A 89 -13.17 18.07 -18.50
C ALA A 89 -12.95 17.37 -17.16
N GLU A 90 -11.72 17.42 -16.65
CA GLU A 90 -11.39 16.95 -15.32
C GLU A 90 -12.46 17.46 -14.36
N VAL A 91 -13.22 16.55 -13.78
CA VAL A 91 -14.30 16.90 -12.87
C VAL A 91 -13.66 17.69 -11.73
N PRO A 92 -14.07 18.95 -11.50
CA PRO A 92 -13.51 19.77 -10.43
C PRO A 92 -13.61 19.01 -9.11
N ILE A 93 -12.50 18.96 -8.35
CA ILE A 93 -12.36 18.21 -7.09
C ILE A 93 -13.53 18.48 -6.11
N ALA A 94 -14.15 19.66 -6.22
CA ALA A 94 -15.33 20.05 -5.46
C ALA A 94 -16.60 19.19 -5.68
N HIS A 95 -16.69 18.40 -6.77
CA HIS A 95 -17.84 17.53 -7.07
C HIS A 95 -17.57 16.03 -6.83
N LEU A 96 -16.38 15.65 -6.40
CA LEU A 96 -16.12 14.30 -5.89
C LEU A 96 -16.81 14.18 -4.54
N THR A 97 -17.99 13.56 -4.53
CA THR A 97 -18.62 13.11 -3.27
C THR A 97 -17.63 12.19 -2.54
N ALA A 98 -17.57 12.29 -1.21
CA ALA A 98 -16.70 11.46 -0.37
C ALA A 98 -16.84 9.95 -0.65
N GLU A 99 -17.99 9.53 -1.17
CA GLU A 99 -18.30 8.16 -1.57
C GLU A 99 -17.65 7.75 -2.91
N LEU A 100 -17.43 8.69 -3.83
CA LEU A 100 -16.72 8.46 -5.09
C LEU A 100 -15.19 8.52 -4.89
N ALA A 101 -14.71 9.43 -4.03
CA ALA A 101 -13.30 9.48 -3.60
C ALA A 101 -12.88 8.17 -2.90
N ARG A 102 -13.75 7.63 -2.03
CA ARG A 102 -13.61 6.32 -1.38
C ARG A 102 -13.48 5.14 -2.35
N ARG A 103 -14.02 5.25 -3.57
CA ARG A 103 -13.92 4.20 -4.60
C ARG A 103 -12.64 4.30 -5.43
N HIS A 104 -12.06 5.50 -5.57
CA HIS A 104 -10.92 5.74 -6.45
C HIS A 104 -9.56 5.70 -5.74
N PHE A 105 -9.50 5.90 -4.43
CA PHE A 105 -8.29 5.71 -3.64
C PHE A 105 -8.50 4.61 -2.62
N THR A 106 -8.25 3.37 -3.03
CA THR A 106 -7.88 2.36 -2.05
C THR A 106 -6.56 1.75 -2.45
N ASN A 107 -5.48 2.37 -1.97
CA ASN A 107 -4.18 1.73 -1.95
C ASN A 107 -4.33 0.41 -1.21
N THR A 108 -4.13 -0.69 -1.93
CA THR A 108 -3.97 -1.99 -1.28
C THR A 108 -2.55 -2.00 -0.75
N ILE A 109 -2.35 -1.39 0.41
CA ILE A 109 -1.06 -1.44 1.10
C ILE A 109 -0.97 -2.85 1.66
N HIS A 110 -0.11 -3.65 1.04
CA HIS A 110 0.31 -4.92 1.62
C HIS A 110 1.02 -4.61 2.94
N LEU A 111 0.73 -5.36 4.01
CA LEU A 111 1.57 -5.29 5.20
C LEU A 111 2.97 -5.73 4.79
N ASP A 112 3.89 -4.77 4.70
CA ASP A 112 5.30 -5.07 4.55
C ASP A 112 5.76 -5.87 5.78
N ASN A 113 6.78 -6.70 5.60
CA ASN A 113 7.39 -7.47 6.70
C ASN A 113 7.76 -6.56 7.89
N ASP A 114 8.03 -5.28 7.63
CA ASP A 114 8.34 -4.29 8.67
C ASP A 114 7.15 -3.82 9.51
N ALA A 115 5.92 -3.99 9.05
CA ALA A 115 4.74 -3.69 9.87
C ALA A 115 4.43 -4.82 10.86
N ILE A 116 5.00 -6.01 10.65
CA ILE A 116 4.74 -7.20 11.46
C ILE A 116 5.86 -7.35 12.51
N ARG A 117 5.44 -7.48 13.77
CA ARG A 117 6.34 -7.71 14.90
C ARG A 117 6.71 -9.18 15.01
N ASP A 118 5.71 -10.04 14.92
CA ASP A 118 5.87 -11.47 15.17
C ASP A 118 4.69 -12.26 14.58
N ILE A 119 4.91 -13.54 14.31
CA ILE A 119 3.89 -14.48 13.83
C ILE A 119 3.88 -15.70 14.74
N LEU A 120 2.79 -15.89 15.46
CA LEU A 120 2.59 -17.05 16.31
C LEU A 120 1.78 -18.09 15.55
N THR A 121 2.24 -19.33 15.56
CA THR A 121 1.56 -20.43 14.89
C THR A 121 1.46 -21.65 15.78
N SER A 122 0.41 -22.46 15.61
CA SER A 122 0.30 -23.77 16.24
C SER A 122 1.16 -24.84 15.57
N SER A 123 1.57 -24.63 14.31
CA SER A 123 2.39 -25.59 13.55
C SER A 123 3.70 -24.98 13.10
N HIS A 124 4.80 -25.56 13.56
CA HIS A 124 6.15 -25.15 13.20
C HIS A 124 6.76 -26.19 12.26
N ASN A 125 7.03 -25.78 11.03
CA ASN A 125 7.73 -26.59 10.04
C ASN A 125 8.79 -25.71 9.36
N GLU A 126 10.06 -26.10 9.47
CA GLU A 126 11.17 -25.32 8.91
C GLU A 126 11.11 -25.21 7.38
N ARG A 127 10.55 -26.23 6.70
CA ARG A 127 10.37 -26.22 5.24
C ARG A 127 9.23 -25.31 4.80
N PHE A 128 8.24 -25.09 5.67
CA PHE A 128 7.02 -24.31 5.41
C PHE A 128 6.76 -23.33 6.56
N PRO A 129 7.63 -22.32 6.75
CA PRO A 129 7.61 -21.45 7.91
C PRO A 129 6.40 -20.51 7.91
N ALA A 130 5.99 -20.05 9.10
CA ALA A 130 4.86 -19.13 9.22
C ALA A 130 5.09 -17.78 8.53
N THR A 131 6.34 -17.34 8.39
CA THR A 131 6.71 -16.11 7.67
C THR A 131 6.32 -16.16 6.19
N ALA A 132 6.20 -17.35 5.60
CA ALA A 132 5.81 -17.51 4.20
C ALA A 132 4.41 -16.95 3.88
N VAL A 133 3.53 -16.80 4.89
CA VAL A 133 2.18 -16.24 4.69
C VAL A 133 2.18 -14.74 4.40
N ILE A 134 3.27 -14.03 4.71
CA ILE A 134 3.38 -12.58 4.44
C ILE A 134 3.78 -12.38 2.98
N ASP A 135 4.78 -13.12 2.51
CA ASP A 135 5.34 -12.99 1.16
C ASP A 135 4.29 -13.23 0.05
N SER A 136 3.19 -13.92 0.38
CA SER A 136 2.06 -14.17 -0.54
C SER A 136 2.49 -14.78 -1.88
N GLY A 137 3.61 -15.49 -1.88
CA GLY A 137 4.22 -16.07 -3.06
C GLY A 137 3.48 -17.30 -3.54
N VAL A 138 3.61 -17.60 -4.82
CA VAL A 138 2.93 -18.78 -5.41
C VAL A 138 3.56 -20.08 -4.89
N LYS A 139 4.85 -20.08 -4.58
CA LYS A 139 5.60 -21.28 -4.15
C LYS A 139 5.93 -21.28 -2.66
N THR A 140 5.60 -20.20 -1.96
CA THR A 140 5.81 -20.06 -0.53
C THR A 140 4.47 -20.22 0.18
N TYR A 141 4.45 -21.02 1.24
CA TYR A 141 3.26 -21.23 2.05
C TYR A 141 3.64 -21.76 3.42
N TRP A 142 2.73 -21.53 4.37
CA TRP A 142 2.72 -22.24 5.64
C TRP A 142 1.84 -23.50 5.50
N MET A 143 2.29 -24.59 6.11
CA MET A 143 1.56 -25.85 6.16
C MET A 143 1.33 -26.26 7.61
N SER A 144 0.11 -26.67 7.95
CA SER A 144 -0.18 -27.20 9.27
C SER A 144 0.46 -28.57 9.48
N SER A 145 0.98 -28.82 10.67
CA SER A 145 1.50 -30.10 11.14
C SER A 145 0.71 -30.58 12.37
N GLY A 146 -0.51 -31.06 12.16
CA GLY A 146 -1.31 -31.66 13.25
C GLY A 146 -2.82 -31.52 13.08
N MET A 147 -3.54 -31.83 14.16
CA MET A 147 -5.01 -31.80 14.21
C MET A 147 -5.55 -30.37 14.31
N TYR A 148 -6.79 -30.17 13.86
CA TYR A 148 -7.50 -28.90 14.05
C TYR A 148 -7.97 -28.71 15.51
N PRO A 149 -8.12 -27.48 16.00
CA PRO A 149 -7.94 -26.21 15.29
C PRO A 149 -6.48 -25.80 15.13
N GLN A 150 -6.19 -25.10 14.04
CA GLN A 150 -4.89 -24.49 13.78
C GLN A 150 -5.00 -22.96 13.87
N VAL A 151 -3.95 -22.30 14.35
CA VAL A 151 -3.94 -20.86 14.60
C VAL A 151 -2.72 -20.23 13.94
N LEU A 152 -2.94 -19.11 13.25
CA LEU A 152 -1.93 -18.19 12.75
C LEU A 152 -2.28 -16.79 13.26
N ARG A 153 -1.43 -16.24 14.13
CA ARG A 153 -1.63 -14.93 14.73
C ARG A 153 -0.51 -13.99 14.29
N LEU A 154 -0.87 -12.93 13.57
CA LEU A 154 0.04 -11.86 13.19
C LEU A 154 -0.05 -10.74 14.23
N MET A 155 1.08 -10.42 14.87
CA MET A 155 1.20 -9.27 15.76
C MET A 155 1.80 -8.11 15.00
N LEU A 156 1.12 -6.97 14.97
CA LEU A 156 1.58 -5.76 14.29
C LEU A 156 2.53 -4.97 15.21
N ARG A 157 3.50 -4.25 14.64
CA ARG A 157 4.42 -3.40 15.41
C ARG A 157 3.72 -2.18 15.99
N GLN A 158 2.70 -1.70 15.31
CA GLN A 158 1.89 -0.55 15.69
C GLN A 158 0.40 -0.88 15.47
N THR A 159 -0.48 -0.12 16.12
CA THR A 159 -1.92 -0.20 15.84
C THR A 159 -2.18 0.32 14.43
N VAL A 160 -2.91 -0.44 13.61
CA VAL A 160 -3.25 -0.08 12.24
C VAL A 160 -4.75 -0.13 12.05
N TYR A 161 -5.31 0.84 11.31
CA TYR A 161 -6.71 0.83 10.91
C TYR A 161 -6.88 -0.04 9.66
N ILE A 162 -7.65 -1.13 9.77
CA ILE A 162 -7.81 -2.07 8.64
C ILE A 162 -9.19 -1.97 7.99
N ALA A 163 -9.21 -2.00 6.67
CA ALA A 163 -10.43 -2.06 5.85
C ALA A 163 -10.81 -3.51 5.49
N SER A 164 -9.82 -4.37 5.26
CA SER A 164 -10.07 -5.78 4.94
C SER A 164 -8.87 -6.68 5.19
N VAL A 165 -9.13 -7.95 5.48
CA VAL A 165 -8.11 -9.02 5.49
C VAL A 165 -8.52 -10.07 4.46
N GLU A 166 -7.62 -10.41 3.56
CA GLU A 166 -7.79 -11.43 2.54
C GLU A 166 -6.86 -12.60 2.82
N ILE A 167 -7.40 -13.81 2.86
CA ILE A 167 -6.67 -15.03 3.18
C ILE A 167 -6.78 -15.98 2.00
N THR A 168 -5.62 -16.33 1.42
CA THR A 168 -5.51 -17.31 0.34
C THR A 168 -5.01 -18.64 0.91
N CYS A 169 -5.80 -19.70 0.76
CA CYS A 169 -5.52 -21.00 1.36
C CYS A 169 -6.02 -22.18 0.50
N VAL A 170 -5.60 -23.39 0.88
CA VAL A 170 -5.97 -24.67 0.26
C VAL A 170 -6.29 -25.68 1.36
N PHE A 171 -7.27 -26.55 1.10
CA PHE A 171 -7.76 -27.60 2.01
C PHE A 171 -8.38 -27.11 3.33
N VAL A 172 -8.58 -25.80 3.47
CA VAL A 172 -9.33 -25.22 4.60
C VAL A 172 -10.83 -25.37 4.36
N LYS A 173 -11.56 -25.82 5.37
CA LYS A 173 -13.03 -25.93 5.33
C LYS A 173 -13.69 -24.83 6.13
N GLU A 174 -13.27 -24.63 7.39
CA GLU A 174 -13.84 -23.60 8.26
C GLU A 174 -12.75 -22.65 8.75
N LEU A 175 -12.93 -21.37 8.42
CA LEU A 175 -11.99 -20.30 8.73
C LEU A 175 -12.70 -19.24 9.59
N VAL A 176 -12.01 -18.79 10.63
CA VAL A 176 -12.48 -17.75 11.54
C VAL A 176 -11.39 -16.69 11.68
N ILE A 177 -11.79 -15.43 11.65
CA ILE A 177 -10.89 -14.31 11.94
C ILE A 177 -11.32 -13.59 13.22
N HIS A 178 -10.34 -13.28 14.07
CA HIS A 178 -10.47 -12.37 15.18
C HIS A 178 -9.40 -11.29 15.10
N CYS A 179 -9.78 -10.04 15.31
CA CYS A 179 -8.87 -8.92 15.41
C CYS A 179 -8.90 -8.41 16.85
N THR A 180 -7.77 -7.95 17.36
CA THR A 180 -7.65 -7.46 18.74
C THR A 180 -6.94 -6.12 18.77
N HIS A 181 -7.32 -5.27 19.71
CA HIS A 181 -6.71 -3.96 19.99
C HIS A 181 -6.79 -3.65 21.48
N SER A 182 -5.68 -3.23 22.10
CA SER A 182 -5.63 -2.81 23.50
C SER A 182 -6.31 -3.78 24.46
N ARG A 183 -6.11 -5.10 24.25
CA ARG A 183 -6.70 -6.24 24.99
C ARG A 183 -8.19 -6.51 24.76
N SER A 184 -8.87 -5.71 23.94
CA SER A 184 -10.25 -5.97 23.49
C SER A 184 -10.27 -6.70 22.14
N VAL A 185 -11.29 -7.52 21.92
CA VAL A 185 -11.57 -8.10 20.61
C VAL A 185 -12.37 -7.09 19.80
N VAL A 186 -11.84 -6.69 18.65
CA VAL A 186 -12.43 -5.71 17.74
C VAL A 186 -13.73 -6.24 17.15
N ASN A 187 -13.74 -7.52 16.75
CA ASN A 187 -14.92 -8.23 16.31
C ASN A 187 -15.31 -9.30 17.36
N PRO A 188 -16.10 -8.92 18.39
CA PRO A 188 -16.47 -9.84 19.45
C PRO A 188 -17.27 -11.04 18.93
N GLU A 189 -18.03 -10.85 17.87
CA GLU A 189 -18.58 -11.94 17.07
C GLU A 189 -17.56 -12.35 15.99
N PRO A 190 -16.99 -13.58 16.06
CA PRO A 190 -16.06 -14.06 15.05
C PRO A 190 -16.70 -14.05 13.67
N ILE A 191 -15.99 -13.51 12.68
CA ILE A 191 -16.43 -13.67 11.30
C ILE A 191 -15.98 -15.06 10.86
N ARG A 192 -16.95 -15.98 10.78
CA ARG A 192 -16.75 -17.37 10.37
C ARG A 192 -17.19 -17.56 8.92
N VAL A 193 -16.37 -18.25 8.14
CA VAL A 193 -16.69 -18.65 6.78
C VAL A 193 -16.42 -20.15 6.58
N THR A 194 -17.28 -20.79 5.79
CA THR A 194 -17.05 -22.13 5.25
C THR A 194 -16.60 -22.00 3.80
N LEU A 195 -15.42 -22.51 3.47
CA LEU A 195 -14.84 -22.48 2.13
C LEU A 195 -15.27 -23.72 1.34
N PRO A 196 -15.35 -23.64 -0.01
CA PRO A 196 -15.74 -24.77 -0.83
C PRO A 196 -14.70 -25.90 -0.81
N PRO A 197 -15.12 -27.15 -1.05
CA PRO A 197 -14.21 -28.28 -1.18
C PRO A 197 -13.31 -28.10 -2.42
N PRO A 198 -12.06 -28.60 -2.35
CA PRO A 198 -11.18 -28.60 -3.51
C PRO A 198 -11.72 -29.53 -4.60
N PRO A 199 -11.45 -29.26 -5.90
CA PRO A 199 -11.90 -30.10 -7.00
C PRO A 199 -11.29 -31.51 -6.91
N LEU A 200 -12.04 -32.55 -7.28
CA LEU A 200 -11.63 -33.96 -7.16
C LEU A 200 -10.29 -34.28 -7.88
N SER A 201 -9.97 -33.53 -8.94
CA SER A 201 -8.69 -33.62 -9.68
C SER A 201 -7.47 -33.35 -8.78
N SER A 202 -7.63 -32.47 -7.80
CA SER A 202 -6.57 -32.09 -6.84
C SER A 202 -6.33 -33.10 -5.73
N MET A 203 -7.17 -34.13 -5.61
CA MET A 203 -7.01 -35.19 -4.60
C MET A 203 -5.94 -36.23 -4.96
N SER A 204 -5.46 -36.23 -6.22
CA SER A 204 -4.50 -37.22 -6.72
C SER A 204 -3.06 -36.71 -6.86
N SER A 205 -2.83 -35.40 -6.75
CA SER A 205 -1.51 -34.80 -6.89
C SER A 205 -0.78 -34.79 -5.55
N SER A 206 0.44 -35.34 -5.51
CA SER A 206 1.28 -35.23 -4.33
C SER A 206 1.67 -33.76 -4.09
N PRO A 207 1.88 -33.32 -2.84
CA PRO A 207 2.30 -31.94 -2.53
C PRO A 207 3.62 -31.54 -3.20
N ASP A 208 4.45 -32.51 -3.61
CA ASP A 208 5.75 -32.30 -4.25
C ASP A 208 5.67 -32.27 -5.80
N ALA A 209 4.48 -32.44 -6.39
CA ALA A 209 4.30 -32.35 -7.84
C ALA A 209 4.44 -30.89 -8.31
N ARG A 210 5.67 -30.54 -8.71
CA ARG A 210 6.07 -29.28 -9.35
C ARG A 210 5.20 -28.92 -10.57
N GLY A 211 4.11 -28.19 -10.37
CA GLY A 211 3.40 -27.58 -11.48
C GLY A 211 2.17 -26.83 -11.03
N ASP A 212 2.32 -25.52 -10.84
CA ASP A 212 1.39 -24.43 -11.19
C ASP A 212 -0.14 -24.67 -11.14
N ASP A 213 -0.67 -25.57 -10.32
CA ASP A 213 -2.12 -25.79 -10.23
C ASP A 213 -2.74 -24.80 -9.22
N TRP A 214 -2.74 -23.53 -9.65
CA TRP A 214 -3.36 -22.41 -8.93
C TRP A 214 -4.89 -22.56 -8.81
N ASP A 215 -5.49 -23.46 -9.57
CA ASP A 215 -6.94 -23.66 -9.69
C ASP A 215 -7.59 -24.22 -8.42
N THR A 216 -6.78 -24.61 -7.44
CA THR A 216 -7.23 -25.17 -6.15
C THR A 216 -7.28 -24.16 -5.01
N ARG A 217 -6.76 -22.94 -5.22
CA ARG A 217 -6.67 -21.92 -4.18
C ARG A 217 -7.99 -21.20 -3.99
N VAL A 218 -8.36 -21.03 -2.73
CA VAL A 218 -9.50 -20.22 -2.34
C VAL A 218 -8.98 -18.97 -1.65
N SER A 219 -9.35 -17.80 -2.17
CA SER A 219 -9.13 -16.53 -1.48
C SER A 219 -10.45 -16.03 -0.91
N HIS A 220 -10.46 -15.72 0.39
CA HIS A 220 -11.61 -15.13 1.06
C HIS A 220 -11.26 -13.80 1.70
N LYS A 221 -12.12 -12.80 1.51
CA LYS A 221 -11.93 -11.43 1.98
C LYS A 221 -12.91 -11.07 3.08
N PHE A 222 -12.37 -10.86 4.27
CA PHE A 222 -13.05 -10.32 5.44
C PHE A 222 -13.03 -8.79 5.38
N LYS A 223 -14.19 -8.14 5.53
CA LYS A 223 -14.31 -6.68 5.51
C LYS A 223 -14.48 -6.14 6.93
N PHE A 224 -13.83 -5.02 7.20
CA PHE A 224 -13.84 -4.28 8.47
C PHE A 224 -14.27 -2.84 8.21
N LYS A 225 -14.64 -2.10 9.26
CA LYS A 225 -15.16 -0.72 9.14
C LYS A 225 -14.09 0.34 9.39
N GLY A 226 -12.82 0.04 9.11
CA GLY A 226 -11.71 0.90 9.51
C GLY A 226 -11.45 0.76 11.01
N ASP A 227 -11.34 -0.48 11.49
CA ASP A 227 -11.17 -0.75 12.91
C ASP A 227 -9.69 -0.72 13.28
N ALA A 228 -9.35 -0.17 14.45
CA ALA A 228 -8.00 -0.20 15.00
C ALA A 228 -7.64 -1.63 15.40
N VAL A 229 -6.51 -2.15 14.90
CA VAL A 229 -6.06 -3.54 15.12
C VAL A 229 -4.58 -3.57 15.46
N GLU A 230 -4.22 -4.37 16.46
CA GLU A 230 -2.84 -4.66 16.87
C GLU A 230 -2.45 -6.11 16.59
N ALA A 231 -3.41 -7.03 16.57
CA ALA A 231 -3.15 -8.41 16.16
C ALA A 231 -4.34 -9.02 15.41
N ILE A 232 -4.00 -9.84 14.41
CA ILE A 232 -4.93 -10.56 13.55
C ILE A 232 -4.76 -12.05 13.80
N ASP A 233 -5.79 -12.68 14.35
CA ASP A 233 -5.86 -14.08 14.70
C ASP A 233 -6.68 -14.83 13.64
N VAL A 234 -6.00 -15.62 12.83
CA VAL A 234 -6.61 -16.53 11.86
C VAL A 234 -6.71 -17.90 12.51
N ARG A 235 -7.93 -18.40 12.67
CA ARG A 235 -8.20 -19.73 13.23
C ARG A 235 -8.84 -20.63 12.17
N ILE A 236 -8.21 -21.76 11.91
CA ILE A 236 -8.70 -22.80 11.02
C ILE A 236 -9.32 -23.87 11.90
N LEU A 237 -10.65 -23.95 11.93
CA LEU A 237 -11.39 -24.86 12.81
C LEU A 237 -11.46 -26.28 12.25
N SER A 238 -11.48 -26.40 10.93
CA SER A 238 -11.46 -27.69 10.24
C SER A 238 -10.95 -27.54 8.80
N GLY A 239 -10.41 -28.63 8.27
CA GLY A 239 -10.01 -28.77 6.87
C GLY A 239 -10.69 -29.95 6.19
N TYR A 240 -10.47 -30.05 4.88
CA TYR A 240 -10.89 -31.19 4.06
C TYR A 240 -9.93 -32.38 4.11
N PHE A 241 -8.72 -32.15 4.61
CA PHE A 241 -7.66 -33.14 4.80
C PHE A 241 -7.07 -33.00 6.20
N ASP A 242 -6.17 -33.91 6.58
CA ASP A 242 -5.44 -33.87 7.87
C ASP A 242 -4.43 -32.71 7.96
N PHE A 243 -4.26 -31.96 6.87
CA PHE A 243 -3.45 -30.76 6.79
C PHE A 243 -4.12 -29.70 5.93
N CYS A 244 -3.75 -28.45 6.16
CA CYS A 244 -4.12 -27.31 5.33
C CYS A 244 -2.90 -26.47 4.98
N ILE A 245 -3.06 -25.66 3.94
CA ILE A 245 -2.01 -24.77 3.43
C ILE A 245 -2.54 -23.34 3.41
N VAL A 246 -1.74 -22.40 3.89
CA VAL A 246 -2.00 -20.96 3.79
C VAL A 246 -0.89 -20.34 2.96
N HIS A 247 -1.25 -19.79 1.81
CA HIS A 247 -0.32 -19.16 0.87
C HIS A 247 -0.03 -17.71 1.23
N GLY A 248 -1.05 -16.97 1.64
CA GLY A 248 -0.93 -15.52 1.79
C GLY A 248 -2.01 -14.95 2.67
N ILE A 249 -1.62 -14.00 3.51
CA ILE A 249 -2.53 -13.15 4.28
C ILE A 249 -2.23 -11.71 3.87
N LYS A 250 -3.17 -11.11 3.15
CA LYS A 250 -3.09 -9.73 2.69
C LYS A 250 -4.00 -8.88 3.55
N VAL A 251 -3.46 -7.83 4.14
CA VAL A 251 -4.23 -6.87 4.92
C VAL A 251 -4.27 -5.59 4.12
N LYS A 252 -5.41 -4.90 4.16
CA LYS A 252 -5.61 -3.61 3.51
C LYS A 252 -5.88 -2.59 4.60
N VAL A 253 -5.05 -1.56 4.63
CA VAL A 253 -5.12 -0.44 5.58
C VAL A 253 -6.14 0.59 5.11
N ASP A 254 -6.77 1.28 6.05
CA ASP A 254 -7.66 2.42 5.84
C ASP A 254 -6.92 3.71 6.23
N GLU A 255 -6.27 4.37 5.26
CA GLU A 255 -5.45 5.58 5.48
C GLU A 255 -6.28 6.82 5.83
N ASP A 256 -7.58 6.83 5.51
CA ASP A 256 -8.47 7.99 5.74
C ASP A 256 -8.67 8.30 7.24
N LEU A 257 -8.40 7.32 8.13
CA LEU A 257 -8.57 7.45 9.58
C LEU A 257 -7.33 7.97 10.31
N GLU A 258 -6.13 7.78 9.77
CA GLU A 258 -4.90 8.32 10.36
C GLU A 258 -4.85 9.85 10.27
N THR A 259 -5.43 10.41 9.20
CA THR A 259 -5.45 11.86 8.94
C THR A 259 -6.36 12.64 9.91
N GLN A 260 -7.29 11.98 10.60
CA GLN A 260 -8.21 12.63 11.55
C GLN A 260 -7.71 12.71 12.99
N GLN A 261 -6.55 12.11 13.31
CA GLN A 261 -6.02 12.06 14.69
C GLN A 261 -4.86 13.02 14.97
N GLN A 262 -4.53 13.98 14.09
CA GLN A 262 -3.69 15.11 14.51
C GLN A 262 -4.54 16.13 15.29
N PRO A 263 -4.31 16.34 16.60
CA PRO A 263 -4.94 17.43 17.31
C PRO A 263 -4.37 18.76 16.80
N THR A 264 -5.23 19.57 16.20
CA THR A 264 -4.96 20.99 15.95
C THR A 264 -4.68 21.68 17.29
N LYS A 265 -3.39 21.88 17.61
CA LYS A 265 -2.98 22.87 18.60
C LYS A 265 -3.21 24.25 17.99
N SER A 266 -4.42 24.79 18.16
CA SER A 266 -4.66 26.21 17.95
C SER A 266 -4.00 27.00 19.09
N VAL A 267 -2.98 27.77 18.70
CA VAL A 267 -2.38 28.83 19.49
C VAL A 267 -3.45 29.91 19.73
N SER A 268 -3.72 30.24 20.99
CA SER A 268 -4.33 31.52 21.36
C SER A 268 -3.66 32.07 22.64
N GLN A 269 -2.62 32.87 22.44
CA GLN A 269 -2.32 34.05 23.27
C GLN A 269 -3.17 35.19 22.66
N SER A 270 -3.83 36.12 23.34
CA SER A 270 -3.57 36.84 24.58
C SER A 270 -4.89 37.53 25.00
N SER A 271 -5.12 37.84 26.27
CA SER A 271 -4.88 39.21 26.75
C SER A 271 -5.04 39.30 28.26
N SER A 272 -4.13 40.09 28.84
CA SER A 272 -4.01 40.47 30.23
C SER A 272 -5.15 41.39 30.66
N SER A 273 -5.67 41.21 31.87
CA SER A 273 -6.04 42.34 32.74
C SER A 273 -6.01 41.94 34.20
N ASN A 274 -5.09 42.58 34.93
CA ASN A 274 -5.04 42.63 36.38
C ASN A 274 -6.32 43.28 36.93
N THR A 275 -6.86 42.73 38.01
CA THR A 275 -7.39 43.55 39.11
C THR A 275 -7.40 42.77 40.42
N HIS A 276 -7.36 43.54 41.48
CA HIS A 276 -6.79 43.30 42.80
C HIS A 276 -7.94 43.18 43.84
N ILE A 277 -7.70 42.50 44.98
CA ILE A 277 -8.48 42.51 46.27
C ILE A 277 -9.85 41.79 46.20
N GLU A 278 -10.35 40.99 47.15
CA GLU A 278 -10.36 41.12 48.62
C GLU A 278 -10.70 39.76 49.31
N LEU A 279 -9.99 39.45 50.39
CA LEU A 279 -10.43 38.51 51.43
C LEU A 279 -11.75 39.00 52.05
N VAL A 280 -12.69 38.13 52.42
CA VAL A 280 -13.37 38.16 53.75
C VAL A 280 -14.26 36.91 53.92
N ARG A 281 -13.97 36.20 55.02
CA ARG A 281 -14.75 35.23 55.83
C ARG A 281 -15.13 33.87 55.24
#